data_AF-A0A814KVG1-F1
#
_entry.id   AF-A0A814KVG1-F1
#
_cell.length_a   1.000
_cell.length_b   1.000
_cell.length_c   1.000
_cell.angle_alpha   90.00
_cell.angle_beta   90.00
_cell.angle_gamma   90.00
#
_symmetry.space_group_name_H-M   'P 1'
#
loop_
_entity.id
_entity.type
_entity.pdbx_description
1 polymer ?
#
loop_
_entity_poly.entity_id
_entity_poly.type
_entity_poly.pdbx_seq_one_letter_code
_entity_poly.pdbx_strand_id
1 'polypeptide(L)' 'MLARSPNAASRNGKKSDHIKRRLQSVFGYTPYAIYFGFVPLVIYLGMRLGPDPGTPEFSLANLLPIG' A
#
# COMPACT_ATOMS: atom_id res chain seq x y z
N MET A 1 -9.28 22.95 -45.18
CA MET A 1 -9.93 21.95 -44.30
C MET A 1 -8.90 20.90 -43.90
N LEU A 2 -8.35 20.97 -42.69
CA LEU A 2 -7.41 19.96 -42.18
C LEU A 2 -8.20 18.72 -41.73
N ALA A 3 -8.06 17.61 -42.46
CA ALA A 3 -8.66 16.33 -42.08
C ALA A 3 -8.07 15.84 -40.75
N ARG A 4 -8.88 15.84 -39.69
CA ARG A 4 -8.53 15.29 -38.38
C ARG A 4 -8.27 13.79 -38.53
N SER A 5 -7.02 13.38 -38.33
CA SER A 5 -6.60 11.97 -38.47
C SER A 5 -7.44 11.05 -37.56
N PRO A 6 -8.12 10.02 -38.11
CA PRO A 6 -9.02 9.13 -37.36
C PRO A 6 -8.30 8.20 -36.38
N ASN A 7 -6.97 8.18 -36.36
CA ASN A 7 -6.17 7.20 -35.61
C ASN A 7 -5.79 7.66 -34.19
N ALA A 8 -6.02 8.93 -33.83
CA ALA A 8 -5.69 9.45 -32.50
C ALA A 8 -6.63 8.94 -31.38
N ALA A 9 -7.91 8.71 -31.69
CA ALA A 9 -8.90 8.28 -30.71
C ALA A 9 -8.72 6.80 -30.28
N SER A 10 -8.45 5.90 -31.24
CA SER A 10 -8.24 4.46 -30.98
C SER A 10 -6.96 4.19 -30.17
N ARG A 11 -5.91 4.99 -30.40
CA ARG A 11 -4.62 4.87 -29.69
C ARG A 11 -4.74 5.29 -28.22
N ASN A 12 -5.61 6.26 -27.92
CA ASN A 12 -5.82 6.75 -26.55
C ASN A 12 -6.71 5.81 -25.73
N GLY A 13 -7.71 5.20 -26.36
CA GLY A 13 -8.54 4.16 -25.73
C GLY A 13 -7.71 2.98 -25.23
N LYS A 14 -6.87 2.40 -26.11
CA LYS A 14 -6.00 1.27 -25.76
C LYS A 14 -4.99 1.57 -24.63
N LYS A 15 -4.43 2.80 -24.58
CA LYS A 15 -3.56 3.22 -23.47
C LYS A 15 -4.35 3.36 -22.16
N SER A 16 -5.54 3.95 -22.21
CA SER A 16 -6.38 4.13 -21.03
C SER A 16 -6.81 2.80 -20.41
N ASP A 17 -7.11 1.80 -21.22
CA ASP A 17 -7.53 0.48 -20.74
C ASP A 17 -6.38 -0.28 -20.07
N HIS A 18 -5.16 -0.13 -20.58
CA HIS A 18 -3.97 -0.71 -19.96
C HIS A 18 -3.66 -0.07 -18.60
N ILE A 19 -3.81 1.25 -18.48
CA ILE A 19 -3.63 1.96 -17.20
C ILE A 19 -4.71 1.56 -16.19
N LYS A 20 -5.97 1.49 -16.62
CA LYS A 20 -7.10 1.07 -15.76
C LYS A 20 -6.89 -0.34 -15.20
N ARG A 21 -6.42 -1.29 -16.02
CA ARG A 21 -6.14 -2.66 -15.57
C ARG A 21 -5.05 -2.72 -14.50
N ARG A 22 -3.96 -1.97 -14.67
CA ARG A 22 -2.88 -1.90 -13.67
C ARG A 22 -3.37 -1.26 -12.39
N LEU A 23 -4.16 -0.19 -12.50
CA LEU A 23 -4.71 0.52 -11.36
C LEU A 23 -5.69 -0.35 -10.57
N GLN A 24 -6.57 -1.11 -11.25
CA GLN A 24 -7.44 -2.11 -10.61
C GLN A 24 -6.65 -3.20 -9.89
N SER A 25 -5.56 -3.68 -10.49
CA SER A 25 -4.70 -4.69 -9.84
C SER A 25 -4.10 -4.15 -8.55
N VAL A 26 -3.57 -2.92 -8.55
CA VAL A 26 -3.04 -2.29 -7.34
C VAL A 26 -4.13 -2.12 -6.29
N PHE A 27 -5.30 -1.59 -6.66
CA PHE A 27 -6.43 -1.42 -5.73
C PHE A 27 -6.95 -2.74 -5.14
N GLY A 28 -6.79 -3.86 -5.83
CA GLY A 28 -7.13 -5.18 -5.29
C GLY A 28 -6.24 -5.59 -4.12
N TYR A 29 -4.95 -5.24 -4.15
CA TYR A 29 -3.99 -5.59 -3.09
C TYR A 29 -3.83 -4.51 -2.01
N THR A 30 -4.20 -3.26 -2.30
CA THR A 30 -4.14 -2.14 -1.35
C THR A 30 -4.83 -2.43 0.00
N PRO A 31 -6.10 -2.89 0.07
CA PRO A 31 -6.75 -3.13 1.36
C PRO A 31 -6.05 -4.25 2.15
N TYR A 32 -5.55 -5.28 1.46
CA TYR A 32 -4.78 -6.36 2.08
C TYR A 32 -3.45 -5.83 2.66
N ALA A 33 -2.72 -5.03 1.88
CA ALA A 33 -1.47 -4.42 2.31
C ALA A 33 -1.65 -3.46 3.49
N ILE A 34 -2.76 -2.71 3.55
CA ILE A 34 -3.07 -1.86 4.71
C ILE A 34 -3.44 -2.72 5.92
N TYR A 35 -4.30 -3.73 5.76
CA TYR A 35 -4.78 -4.55 6.88
C TYR A 35 -3.64 -5.34 7.54
N PHE A 36 -2.76 -5.94 6.74
CA PHE A 36 -1.61 -6.71 7.24
C PHE A 36 -0.36 -5.87 7.46
N GLY A 37 -0.24 -4.70 6.83
CA GLY A 37 0.93 -3.82 6.97
C GLY A 37 0.81 -2.83 8.11
N PHE A 38 -0.41 -2.40 8.48
CA PHE A 38 -0.60 -1.38 9.51
C PHE A 38 -0.11 -1.82 10.88
N VAL A 39 -0.52 -3.01 11.34
CA VAL A 39 -0.15 -3.51 12.68
C VAL A 39 1.37 -3.73 12.82
N PRO A 40 2.06 -4.43 11.90
CA PRO A 40 3.52 -4.56 11.96
C PRO A 40 4.26 -3.22 11.90
N LEU A 41 3.75 -2.27 11.11
CA LEU A 41 4.40 -0.96 10.94
C LEU A 41 4.25 -0.12 12.22
N VAL A 42 3.09 -0.15 12.87
CA VAL A 42 2.87 0.51 14.17
C VAL A 42 3.75 -0.11 15.26
N ILE A 43 3.84 -1.45 15.32
CA ILE A 43 4.71 -2.14 16.28
C ILE A 43 6.18 -1.77 16.05
N TYR A 44 6.63 -1.80 14.80
CA TYR A 44 8.00 -1.42 14.45
C TYR A 44 8.32 0.04 14.83
N LEU A 45 7.38 0.97 14.60
CA LEU A 45 7.54 2.35 15.05
C LEU A 45 7.57 2.46 16.57
N GLY A 46 6.70 1.76 17.29
CA GLY A 46 6.67 1.74 18.75
C GLY A 46 7.96 1.19 19.37
N MET A 47 8.55 0.16 18.76
CA MET A 47 9.86 -0.37 19.16
C MET A 47 11.00 0.58 18.82
N ARG A 48 10.97 1.20 17.63
CA ARG A 48 12.07 2.06 17.15
C ARG A 48 12.10 3.44 17.80
N LEU A 49 10.95 4.01 18.16
CA LEU A 49 10.91 5.26 18.92
C LEU A 49 11.55 5.09 20.30
N GLY A 50 11.54 3.86 20.82
CA GLY A 50 12.03 3.53 22.15
C GLY A 50 11.14 4.15 23.23
N PRO A 51 10.85 3.43 24.30
CA PRO A 51 10.20 4.05 25.45
C PRO A 51 11.25 4.92 26.19
N ASP A 52 10.82 5.95 26.93
CA ASP A 52 11.72 6.87 27.65
C ASP A 52 12.75 6.10 28.50
N PRO A 53 13.99 6.62 28.67
CA PRO A 53 15.04 5.90 29.39
C PRO A 53 14.58 5.53 30.80
N GLY A 54 14.36 4.24 31.04
CA GLY A 54 13.79 3.70 32.29
C GLY A 54 12.49 2.91 32.13
N THR A 55 11.88 2.87 30.93
CA THR A 55 10.71 2.01 30.64
C THR A 55 11.11 0.73 29.88
N PRO A 56 10.49 -0.43 30.20
CA PRO A 56 10.88 -1.71 29.62
C PRO A 56 10.59 -1.73 28.12
N GLU A 57 11.53 -2.28 27.34
CA GLU A 57 11.40 -2.34 25.88
C GLU A 57 10.14 -3.12 25.48
N PHE A 58 9.44 -2.62 24.45
CA PHE A 58 8.31 -3.32 23.84
C PHE A 58 8.82 -4.59 23.15
N SER A 59 8.89 -5.69 23.90
CA SER A 59 9.20 -7.02 23.37
C SER A 59 7.89 -7.76 23.03
N LEU A 60 7.86 -8.45 21.89
CA LEU A 60 6.72 -9.26 21.46
C LEU A 60 6.30 -10.31 22.52
N ALA A 61 7.24 -10.70 23.38
CA ALA A 61 7.02 -11.61 24.50
C ALA A 61 6.08 -11.03 25.60
N ASN A 62 5.96 -9.71 25.72
CA ASN A 62 5.09 -9.06 26.70
C ASN A 62 3.65 -8.85 26.17
N LEU A 63 3.44 -8.94 24.85
CA LEU A 63 2.16 -8.61 24.21
C LEU A 63 1.28 -9.84 23.93
N LEU A 64 1.90 -11.01 23.75
CA LEU A 64 1.21 -12.29 23.66
C LEU A 64 1.52 -13.08 24.95
N PRO A 65 0.56 -13.23 25.89
CA PRO A 65 0.74 -14.18 26.96
C PRO A 65 0.89 -15.56 26.33
N ILE A 66 2.12 -16.08 26.30
CA ILE A 66 2.39 -17.47 25.98
C ILE A 66 1.88 -18.25 27.20
N GLY A 67 0.61 -18.66 27.14
CA GLY A 67 0.01 -19.66 28.00
C GLY A 67 0.04 -21.01 27.29
#